data_AF-A0A4S2MTZ2-F1
#
_entry.id   AF-A0A4S2MTZ2-F1
#
_cell.length_a   1.000
_cell.length_b   1.000
_cell.length_c   1.000
_cell.angle_alpha   90.00
_cell.angle_beta   90.00
_cell.angle_gamma   90.00
#
_symmetry.space_group_name_H-M   'P 1'
#
loop_
_entity.id
_entity.type
_entity.pdbx_description
1 polymer ?
#
loop_
_entity_poly.entity_id
_entity_poly.type
_entity_poly.pdbx_seq_one_letter_code
_entity_poly.pdbx_strand_id
1 'polypeptide(L)'
;MSTGGPPNINPYTSSRPSKTSGSSSHEPRQTSDPSQLHAHMKYAKGAAEETLSHLTSSSSLSSTGQADKTQALEEMRAAKSMADSHAAEEYAAKPKARLEREGKIERRVGSGVGCGGLVERGEGKVRAAGEKGE
;
A
#
# COMPACT_ATOMS: atom_id res chain seq x y z
N MET A 1 -41.98 -54.97 32.84
CA MET A 1 -40.85 -55.93 32.71
C MET A 1 -39.84 -55.34 31.74
N SER A 2 -38.56 -55.52 32.06
CA SER A 2 -37.34 -55.04 31.39
C SER A 2 -36.88 -53.61 31.68
N THR A 3 -35.77 -53.58 32.40
CA THR A 3 -35.00 -52.49 32.99
C THR A 3 -33.84 -52.11 32.07
N GLY A 4 -33.69 -50.82 31.74
CA GLY A 4 -32.46 -50.24 31.18
C GLY A 4 -31.78 -49.37 32.24
N GLY A 5 -30.60 -49.79 32.70
CA GLY A 5 -29.89 -49.22 33.85
C GLY A 5 -29.29 -47.83 33.64
N PRO A 6 -28.85 -47.17 34.74
CA PRO A 6 -28.45 -45.76 34.77
C PRO A 6 -27.04 -45.50 34.18
N PRO A 7 -26.78 -44.27 33.69
CA PRO A 7 -25.44 -43.85 33.27
C PRO A 7 -24.49 -43.71 34.47
N ASN A 8 -23.26 -44.15 34.22
CA ASN A 8 -22.09 -44.11 35.09
C ASN A 8 -21.76 -42.67 35.53
N ILE A 9 -21.89 -42.39 36.82
CA ILE A 9 -21.46 -41.15 37.47
C ILE A 9 -20.03 -41.38 37.96
N ASN A 10 -19.04 -40.72 37.34
CA ASN A 10 -17.70 -40.62 37.90
C ASN A 10 -17.54 -39.24 38.56
N PRO A 11 -17.42 -39.15 39.90
CA PRO A 11 -17.51 -37.89 40.63
C PRO A 11 -16.13 -37.40 41.07
N TYR A 12 -15.37 -36.69 40.23
CA TYR A 12 -14.19 -35.98 40.71
C TYR A 12 -13.92 -34.69 39.93
N THR A 13 -13.73 -33.64 40.73
CA THR A 13 -13.09 -32.34 40.48
C THR A 13 -13.88 -31.23 39.77
N SER A 14 -14.53 -30.42 40.63
CA SER A 14 -14.77 -29.00 40.41
C SER A 14 -13.44 -28.20 40.39
N SER A 15 -13.45 -27.06 39.69
CA SER A 15 -12.52 -25.91 39.77
C SER A 15 -11.32 -25.84 38.80
N ARG A 16 -11.53 -25.16 37.66
CA ARG A 16 -10.70 -24.00 37.25
C ARG A 16 -11.32 -23.31 36.00
N PRO A 17 -11.54 -21.99 35.99
CA PRO A 17 -11.72 -21.27 34.73
C PRO A 17 -10.37 -21.27 34.00
N SER A 18 -10.24 -22.11 32.97
CA SER A 18 -9.18 -21.95 31.98
C SER A 18 -9.46 -20.64 31.25
N LYS A 19 -8.64 -19.61 31.54
CA LYS A 19 -8.30 -18.57 30.56
C LYS A 19 -7.86 -19.31 29.30
N THR A 20 -8.78 -19.54 28.38
CA THR A 20 -8.45 -19.80 26.99
C THR A 20 -7.81 -18.52 26.49
N SER A 21 -6.49 -18.53 26.61
CA SER A 21 -5.57 -17.84 25.73
C SER A 21 -6.19 -17.73 24.35
N GLY A 22 -6.80 -16.56 24.08
CA GLY A 22 -6.96 -16.08 22.72
C GLY A 22 -5.57 -16.10 22.14
N SER A 23 -5.29 -17.13 21.34
CA SER A 23 -4.17 -17.15 20.43
C SER A 23 -4.42 -15.97 19.49
N SER A 24 -3.93 -14.80 19.90
CA SER A 24 -3.69 -13.68 19.02
C SER A 24 -2.72 -14.23 17.99
N SER A 25 -3.28 -14.73 16.90
CA SER A 25 -2.59 -14.82 15.63
C SER A 25 -2.11 -13.39 15.36
N HIS A 26 -0.89 -13.12 15.78
CA HIS A 26 -0.08 -12.01 15.31
C HIS A 26 0.20 -12.32 13.83
N GLU A 27 -0.83 -12.20 13.00
CA GLU A 27 -0.63 -11.80 11.62
C GLU A 27 -0.03 -10.40 11.71
N PRO A 28 1.20 -10.16 11.25
CA PRO A 28 1.64 -8.79 11.04
C PRO A 28 0.71 -8.23 9.95
N ARG A 29 -0.37 -7.57 10.35
CA ARG A 29 -1.06 -6.59 9.51
C ARG A 29 -0.11 -5.43 9.33
N GLN A 30 0.91 -5.64 8.51
CA GLN A 30 1.57 -4.60 7.76
C GLN A 30 0.57 -4.18 6.67
N THR A 31 -0.53 -3.53 7.07
CA THR A 31 -1.19 -2.59 6.16
C THR A 31 -0.30 -1.37 6.09
N SER A 32 0.91 -1.56 5.55
CA SER A 32 1.77 -0.46 5.17
C SER A 32 0.99 0.25 4.07
N ASP A 33 0.60 1.49 4.31
CA ASP A 33 -0.04 2.30 3.28
C ASP A 33 0.83 2.26 2.02
N PRO A 34 0.25 2.04 0.83
CA PRO A 34 0.97 2.00 -0.43
C PRO A 34 1.98 3.14 -0.54
N SER A 35 3.25 2.79 -0.74
CA SER A 35 4.34 3.78 -0.72
C SER A 35 5.11 3.77 -2.03
N GLN A 36 5.27 4.96 -2.64
CA GLN A 36 6.07 5.11 -3.86
C GLN A 36 7.53 4.70 -3.63
N LEU A 37 8.10 4.98 -2.45
CA LEU A 37 9.49 4.65 -2.15
C LEU A 37 9.68 3.13 -1.99
N HIS A 38 8.79 2.48 -1.24
CA HIS A 38 8.83 1.04 -1.07
C HIS A 38 8.70 0.33 -2.41
N ALA A 39 7.74 0.77 -3.22
CA ALA A 39 7.50 0.20 -4.53
C ALA A 39 8.70 0.39 -5.48
N HIS A 40 9.37 1.57 -5.50
CA HIS A 40 10.59 1.74 -6.30
C HIS A 40 11.73 0.81 -5.87
N MET A 41 11.95 0.63 -4.56
CA MET A 41 12.95 -0.32 -4.07
C MET A 41 12.64 -1.75 -4.49
N LYS A 42 11.37 -2.16 -4.40
CA LYS A 42 10.92 -3.48 -4.81
C LYS A 42 11.04 -3.70 -6.31
N TYR A 43 10.74 -2.69 -7.12
CA TYR A 43 10.98 -2.74 -8.57
C TYR A 43 12.47 -2.91 -8.89
N ALA A 44 13.34 -2.16 -8.22
CA ALA A 44 14.79 -2.27 -8.39
C ALA A 44 15.31 -3.66 -7.99
N LYS A 45 14.81 -4.22 -6.88
CA LYS A 45 15.09 -5.59 -6.46
C LYS A 45 14.71 -6.59 -7.55
N GLY A 46 13.49 -6.51 -8.09
CA GLY A 46 13.05 -7.41 -9.15
C GLY A 46 13.84 -7.27 -10.45
N ALA A 47 14.27 -6.06 -10.82
CA ALA A 47 15.15 -5.83 -11.97
C ALA A 47 16.54 -6.44 -11.78
N ALA A 48 17.09 -6.35 -10.57
CA ALA A 48 18.36 -7.00 -10.23
C ALA A 48 18.23 -8.53 -10.27
N GLU A 49 17.14 -9.09 -9.75
CA GLU A 49 16.87 -10.54 -9.76
C GLU A 49 16.74 -11.10 -11.20
N GLU A 50 16.03 -10.41 -12.10
CA GLU A 50 15.97 -10.81 -13.51
C GLU A 50 17.36 -10.76 -14.18
N THR A 51 18.16 -9.72 -13.90
CA THR A 51 19.52 -9.60 -14.44
C THR A 51 20.42 -10.74 -13.95
N LEU A 52 20.37 -11.05 -12.65
CA LEU A 52 21.08 -12.18 -12.05
C LEU A 52 20.60 -13.51 -12.60
N SER A 53 19.31 -13.65 -12.92
CA SER A 53 18.77 -14.84 -13.56
C SER A 53 19.38 -15.07 -14.95
N HIS A 54 19.50 -14.02 -15.77
CA HIS A 54 20.14 -14.13 -17.09
C HIS A 54 21.62 -14.55 -17.00
N LEU A 55 22.32 -14.08 -15.97
CA LEU A 55 23.74 -14.43 -15.75
C LEU A 55 23.93 -15.84 -15.18
N THR A 56 23.00 -16.31 -14.35
CA THR A 56 23.12 -17.60 -13.64
C THR A 56 22.27 -18.71 -14.26
N SER A 57 21.48 -18.41 -15.30
CA SER A 57 20.45 -19.30 -15.88
C SER A 57 19.43 -19.81 -14.86
N SER A 58 19.18 -19.05 -13.79
CA SER A 58 18.29 -19.47 -12.70
C SER A 58 16.84 -19.06 -12.97
N SER A 59 15.98 -20.00 -13.37
CA SER A 59 14.57 -19.74 -13.69
C SER A 59 13.73 -19.24 -12.50
N SER A 60 14.09 -19.62 -11.26
CA SER A 60 13.38 -19.17 -10.05
C SER A 60 13.55 -17.68 -9.79
N LEU A 61 14.76 -17.14 -9.98
CA LEU A 61 15.07 -15.71 -9.78
C LEU A 61 14.39 -14.82 -10.83
N SER A 62 14.22 -15.30 -12.07
CA SER A 62 13.46 -14.56 -13.07
C SER A 62 11.98 -14.46 -12.69
N SER A 63 11.39 -15.56 -12.21
CA SER A 63 9.98 -15.59 -11.77
C SER A 63 9.75 -14.67 -10.57
N THR A 64 10.64 -14.70 -9.56
CA THR A 64 10.53 -13.79 -8.40
C THR A 64 10.76 -12.35 -8.81
N GLY A 65 11.70 -12.07 -9.71
CA GLY A 65 11.97 -10.72 -10.19
C GLY A 65 10.77 -10.11 -10.93
N GLN A 66 10.12 -10.90 -11.79
CA GLN A 66 8.91 -10.46 -12.50
C GLN A 66 7.73 -10.23 -11.55
N ALA A 67 7.57 -11.09 -10.53
CA ALA A 67 6.56 -10.92 -9.50
C ALA A 67 6.79 -9.65 -8.67
N ASP A 68 8.03 -9.38 -8.24
CA ASP A 68 8.39 -8.19 -7.48
C ASP A 68 8.15 -6.90 -8.29
N LYS A 69 8.49 -6.89 -9.58
CA LYS A 69 8.17 -5.76 -10.47
C LYS A 69 6.68 -5.52 -10.60
N THR A 70 5.88 -6.58 -10.74
CA THR A 70 4.43 -6.49 -10.90
C THR A 70 3.80 -5.92 -9.62
N GLN A 71 4.17 -6.47 -8.46
CA GLN A 71 3.70 -5.97 -7.17
C GLN A 71 4.12 -4.52 -6.93
N ALA A 72 5.35 -4.15 -7.31
CA ALA A 72 5.79 -2.76 -7.24
C ALA A 72 4.96 -1.82 -8.13
N LEU A 73 4.61 -2.23 -9.34
CA LEU A 73 3.77 -1.43 -10.24
C LEU A 73 2.35 -1.24 -9.68
N GLU A 74 1.78 -2.29 -9.10
CA GLU A 74 0.47 -2.23 -8.43
C GLU A 74 0.52 -1.29 -7.23
N GLU A 75 1.56 -1.38 -6.40
CA GLU A 75 1.73 -0.50 -5.25
C GLU A 75 1.97 0.96 -5.65
N MET A 76 2.79 1.23 -6.68
CA MET A 76 2.97 2.59 -7.21
C MET A 76 1.66 3.18 -7.71
N ARG A 77 0.81 2.38 -8.37
CA ARG A 77 -0.51 2.81 -8.83
C ARG A 77 -1.45 3.07 -7.65
N ALA A 78 -1.46 2.21 -6.65
CA ALA A 78 -2.27 2.39 -5.45
C ALA A 78 -1.84 3.64 -4.67
N ALA A 79 -0.53 3.83 -4.46
CA ALA A 79 0.03 5.01 -3.82
C ALA A 79 -0.31 6.30 -4.58
N LYS A 80 -0.23 6.25 -5.92
CA LYS A 80 -0.66 7.37 -6.78
C LYS A 80 -2.16 7.64 -6.62
N SER A 81 -3.00 6.62 -6.67
CA SER A 81 -4.45 6.77 -6.52
C SER A 81 -4.81 7.39 -5.19
N MET A 82 -4.15 6.98 -4.09
CA MET A 82 -4.36 7.60 -2.78
C MET A 82 -3.91 9.07 -2.77
N ALA A 83 -2.74 9.37 -3.31
CA ALA A 83 -2.24 10.75 -3.40
C ALA A 83 -3.10 11.66 -4.30
N ASP A 84 -3.85 11.08 -5.25
CA ASP A 84 -4.80 11.79 -6.10
C ASP A 84 -6.14 11.98 -5.37
N SER A 85 -6.63 10.98 -4.64
CA SER A 85 -7.85 11.08 -3.82
C SER A 85 -7.74 12.16 -2.73
N HIS A 86 -6.57 12.29 -2.11
CA HIS A 86 -6.32 13.31 -1.08
C HIS A 86 -5.85 14.66 -1.65
N ALA A 87 -5.73 14.80 -2.98
CA ALA A 87 -5.17 16.01 -3.58
C ALA A 87 -5.98 17.26 -3.23
N ALA A 88 -7.32 17.18 -3.22
CA ALA A 88 -8.18 18.30 -2.90
C ALA A 88 -7.98 18.80 -1.44
N GLU A 89 -7.93 17.88 -0.48
CA GLU A 89 -7.66 18.19 0.93
C GLU A 89 -6.25 18.75 1.13
N GLU A 90 -5.26 18.16 0.47
CA GLU A 90 -3.87 18.63 0.48
C GLU A 90 -3.77 20.06 -0.09
N TYR A 91 -4.52 20.36 -1.15
CA TYR A 91 -4.56 21.70 -1.71
C TYR A 91 -5.24 22.67 -0.75
N ALA A 92 -6.34 22.29 -0.12
CA ALA A 92 -7.01 23.11 0.88
C ALA A 92 -6.09 23.46 2.07
N ALA A 93 -5.21 22.56 2.50
CA ALA A 93 -4.26 22.80 3.59
C ALA A 93 -3.05 23.66 3.21
N LYS A 94 -2.68 23.75 1.93
CA LYS A 94 -1.47 24.49 1.49
C LYS A 94 -1.71 26.00 1.30
N PRO A 95 -0.72 26.86 1.58
CA PRO A 95 -0.85 28.30 1.32
C PRO A 95 -0.89 28.58 -0.19
N LYS A 96 -1.68 29.59 -0.60
CA LYS A 96 -1.90 30.00 -2.00
C LYS A 96 -0.60 30.15 -2.80
N ALA A 97 0.34 30.95 -2.29
CA ALA A 97 1.62 31.20 -2.97
C ALA A 97 2.43 29.92 -3.21
N ARG A 98 2.30 28.91 -2.34
CA ARG A 98 2.96 27.61 -2.51
C ARG A 98 2.26 26.79 -3.59
N LEU A 99 0.93 26.73 -3.59
CA LEU A 99 0.15 26.04 -4.62
C LEU A 99 0.40 26.61 -6.02
N GLU A 100 0.39 27.94 -6.16
CA GLU A 100 0.66 28.57 -7.46
C GLU A 100 2.07 28.25 -7.96
N ARG A 101 3.07 28.32 -7.08
CA ARG A 101 4.46 28.06 -7.44
C ARG A 101 4.66 26.59 -7.81
N GLU A 102 4.23 25.68 -6.96
CA GLU A 102 4.30 24.23 -7.22
C GLU A 102 3.55 23.88 -8.50
N GLY A 103 2.34 24.39 -8.69
CA GLY A 103 1.54 24.10 -9.87
C GLY A 103 2.16 24.62 -11.17
N LYS A 104 2.70 25.84 -11.18
CA LYS A 104 3.43 26.39 -12.34
C LYS A 104 4.68 25.57 -12.67
N ILE A 105 5.42 25.12 -11.66
CA ILE A 105 6.61 24.27 -11.84
C ILE A 105 6.19 22.92 -12.42
N GLU A 106 5.22 22.24 -11.80
CA GLU A 106 4.74 20.93 -12.25
C GLU A 106 4.21 20.96 -13.68
N ARG A 107 3.47 22.01 -14.06
CA ARG A 107 3.02 22.19 -15.43
C ARG A 107 4.18 22.33 -16.42
N ARG A 108 5.17 23.15 -16.08
CA ARG A 108 6.35 23.36 -16.96
C ARG A 108 7.20 22.12 -17.08
N VAL A 109 7.48 21.45 -15.97
CA VAL A 109 8.23 20.19 -15.95
C VAL A 109 7.45 19.13 -16.73
N GLY A 110 6.15 18.98 -16.47
CA GLY A 110 5.29 18.02 -17.15
C GLY A 110 5.25 18.24 -18.65
N SER A 111 5.09 19.49 -19.10
CA SER A 111 5.14 19.83 -20.52
C SER A 111 6.53 19.58 -21.14
N GLY A 112 7.60 19.84 -20.39
CA GLY A 112 8.98 19.66 -20.88
C GLY A 112 9.40 18.19 -21.01
N VAL A 113 8.89 17.32 -20.12
CA VAL A 113 9.21 15.88 -20.12
C VAL A 113 8.12 15.01 -20.76
N GLY A 114 7.02 15.61 -21.23
CA GLY A 114 5.88 14.90 -21.82
C GLY A 114 5.01 14.13 -20.81
N CYS A 115 5.05 14.49 -19.53
CA CYS A 115 4.25 13.84 -18.47
C CYS A 115 2.90 14.56 -18.26
N GLY A 116 1.86 14.10 -18.97
CA GLY A 116 0.52 14.69 -18.90
C GLY A 116 -0.09 14.73 -17.50
N GLY A 117 0.14 13.70 -16.67
CA GLY A 117 -0.35 13.68 -15.29
C GLY A 117 0.27 14.78 -14.41
N LEU A 118 1.50 15.21 -14.70
CA LEU A 118 2.16 16.31 -13.99
C LEU A 118 1.62 17.68 -14.46
N VAL A 119 1.26 17.79 -15.73
CA VAL A 119 0.55 18.95 -16.28
C VAL A 119 -0.80 19.12 -15.59
N GLU A 120 -1.61 18.06 -15.55
CA GLU A 120 -2.93 18.05 -14.93
C GLU A 120 -2.87 18.37 -13.42
N ARG A 121 -1.93 17.75 -12.68
CA ARG A 121 -1.72 18.05 -11.25
C ARG A 121 -1.29 19.51 -11.06
N GLY A 122 -0.44 20.02 -11.94
CA GLY A 122 0.01 21.42 -11.92
C GLY A 122 -1.15 22.40 -12.14
N GLU A 123 -2.02 22.12 -13.10
CA GLU A 123 -3.24 22.91 -13.36
C GLU A 123 -4.22 22.86 -12.20
N GLY A 124 -4.42 21.67 -11.61
CA GLY A 124 -5.25 21.49 -10.42
C GLY A 124 -4.79 22.37 -9.25
N LYS A 125 -3.48 22.46 -9.00
CA LYS A 125 -2.91 23.34 -7.96
C LYS A 125 -3.07 24.82 -8.25
N VAL A 126 -2.86 25.24 -9.51
CA VAL A 126 -3.03 26.65 -9.91
C VAL A 126 -4.50 27.05 -9.77
N ARG A 127 -5.44 26.19 -10.19
CA ARG A 127 -6.88 26.42 -10.03
C ARG A 127 -7.27 26.54 -8.57
N ALA A 128 -6.85 25.58 -7.74
CA ALA A 128 -7.11 25.60 -6.29
C ALA A 128 -6.52 26.84 -5.60
N ALA A 129 -5.42 27.41 -6.11
CA ALA A 129 -4.88 28.65 -5.60
C ALA A 129 -5.71 29.89 -6.01
N GLY A 130 -6.29 29.90 -7.21
CA GLY A 130 -7.18 30.96 -7.67
C GLY A 130 -8.50 31.01 -6.88
N GLU A 131 -9.01 29.84 -6.48
CA GLU A 131 -10.22 29.72 -5.65
C GLU A 131 -10.03 30.21 -4.21
N LYS A 132 -8.78 30.35 -3.74
CA LYS A 132 -8.48 30.82 -2.37
C LYS A 132 -8.59 32.33 -2.17
N GLY A 133 -8.94 33.11 -3.19
CA GLY A 133 -9.18 34.56 -3.08
C GLY A 133 -7.93 35.38 -2.73
N GLU A 134 -8.03 36.70 -2.83
CA GLU A 134 -7.04 37.67 -2.31
C GLU A 134 -7.17 37.86 -0.80
#